data_AF-A0A846APE0-F1
#
_entry.id   AF-A0A846APE0-F1
#
_cell.length_a   1.000
_cell.length_b   1.000
_cell.length_c   1.000
_cell.angle_alpha   90.00
_cell.angle_beta   90.00
_cell.angle_gamma   90.00
#
_symmetry.space_group_name_H-M   'P 1'
#
loop_
_entity.id
_entity.type
_entity.pdbx_description
1 polymer ?
#
loop_
_entity_poly.entity_id
_entity_poly.type
_entity_poly.pdbx_seq_one_letter_code
_entity_poly.pdbx_strand_id
1 'polypeptide(L)'
;MNTEYVEIKSGRKSTRLSHWNYAENGWYFVTICTSNRENFFGNITQGQMQLSNIGKIAQQFWQDIPIHSKKKDVYLDRYVISCSDNYL
;
A
#
# COMPACT_ATOMS: atom_id res chain seq x y z
N MET A 1 -8.18 2.60 34.62
CA MET A 1 -7.50 1.29 34.55
C MET A 1 -6.16 1.53 33.86
N ASN A 2 -5.05 1.37 34.58
CA ASN A 2 -3.70 1.59 34.06
C ASN A 2 -3.27 0.36 33.26
N THR A 3 -3.05 0.53 31.96
CA THR A 3 -2.36 -0.48 31.16
C THR A 3 -0.87 -0.26 31.28
N GLU A 4 -0.19 -1.14 32.02
CA GLU A 4 1.26 -1.25 32.00
C GLU A 4 1.71 -1.78 30.64
N TYR A 5 2.52 -0.99 29.94
CA TYR A 5 3.13 -1.40 28.68
C TYR A 5 4.34 -2.30 28.98
N VAL A 6 4.26 -3.57 28.59
CA VAL A 6 5.41 -4.48 28.65
C VAL A 6 6.33 -4.17 27.46
N GLU A 7 7.51 -3.62 27.76
CA GLU A 7 8.52 -3.26 26.77
C GLU A 7 9.23 -4.53 26.24
N ILE A 8 8.81 -5.03 25.08
CA ILE A 8 9.47 -6.14 24.40
C ILE A 8 10.78 -5.62 23.79
N LYS A 9 11.91 -5.91 24.43
CA LYS A 9 13.25 -5.54 23.94
C LYS A 9 13.63 -6.32 22.69
N SER A 10 13.20 -5.82 21.54
CA SER A 10 13.86 -6.03 20.25
C SER A 10 15.08 -5.11 20.18
N GLY A 11 16.27 -5.61 19.82
CA GLY A 11 17.48 -4.79 19.66
C GLY A 11 17.40 -3.72 18.55
N ARG A 12 16.27 -3.66 17.83
CA ARG A 12 15.99 -2.69 16.77
C ARG A 12 15.07 -1.60 17.29
N LYS A 13 15.48 -0.34 17.14
CA LYS A 13 14.63 0.82 17.43
C LYS A 13 13.35 0.78 16.59
N SER A 14 12.22 1.09 17.22
CA SER A 14 10.92 1.22 16.53
C SER A 14 11.01 2.34 15.49
N THR A 15 10.42 2.10 14.31
CA THR A 15 10.21 3.14 13.29
C THR A 15 8.92 3.93 13.54
N ARG A 16 8.09 3.51 14.50
CA ARG A 16 6.84 4.21 14.86
C ARG A 16 7.16 5.39 15.78
N LEU A 17 6.50 6.51 15.53
CA LEU A 17 6.57 7.68 16.40
C LEU A 17 5.88 7.35 17.73
N SER A 18 6.61 7.45 18.84
CA SER A 18 6.21 6.95 20.17
C SER A 18 4.94 7.58 20.74
N HIS A 19 4.62 8.80 20.34
CA HIS A 19 3.49 9.57 20.88
C HIS A 19 2.33 9.69 19.88
N TRP A 20 2.36 8.94 18.78
CA TRP A 20 1.34 9.00 17.74
C TRP A 20 0.38 7.80 17.82
N ASN A 21 -0.92 8.09 17.86
CA ASN A 21 -1.96 7.07 17.81
C ASN A 21 -2.26 6.69 16.35
N TYR A 22 -1.62 5.63 15.85
CA TYR A 22 -1.84 5.12 14.48
C TYR A 22 -3.23 4.52 14.25
N ALA A 23 -4.09 4.41 15.28
CA ALA A 23 -5.48 4.00 15.12
C ALA A 23 -6.42 5.17 14.79
N GLU A 24 -5.96 6.42 14.91
CA GLU A 24 -6.71 7.60 14.52
C GLU A 24 -6.70 7.83 13.01
N ASN A 25 -7.67 8.62 12.55
CA ASN A 25 -7.80 8.98 11.14
C ASN A 25 -6.59 9.79 10.68
N GLY A 26 -6.07 9.43 9.51
CA GLY A 26 -4.92 10.10 8.92
C GLY A 26 -4.74 9.71 7.46
N TRP A 27 -3.94 10.51 6.76
CA TRP A 27 -3.57 10.24 5.37
C TRP A 27 -2.37 9.33 5.32
N TYR A 28 -2.43 8.29 4.48
CA TYR A 28 -1.34 7.34 4.28
C TYR A 28 -1.00 7.30 2.79
N PHE A 29 0.31 7.39 2.51
CA PHE A 29 0.85 7.09 1.19
C PHE A 29 1.59 5.76 1.27
N VAL A 30 1.21 4.80 0.42
CA VAL A 30 1.77 3.46 0.40
C VAL A 30 2.28 3.16 -1.00
N THR A 31 3.51 2.66 -1.08
CA THR A 31 4.09 2.12 -2.32
C THR A 31 4.37 0.65 -2.11
N ILE A 32 3.88 -0.19 -3.02
CA ILE A 32 4.10 -1.63 -3.02
C ILE A 32 4.84 -1.97 -4.31
N CYS A 33 6.00 -2.60 -4.19
CA CYS A 33 6.75 -3.10 -5.33
C CYS A 33 6.65 -4.62 -5.40
N THR A 34 6.59 -5.15 -6.62
CA THR A 34 6.71 -6.59 -6.88
C THR A 34 8.10 -7.09 -6.48
N SER A 35 8.19 -8.38 -6.17
CA SER A 35 9.49 -9.03 -5.97
C SER A 35 10.38 -8.82 -7.19
N ASN A 36 11.67 -8.56 -6.96
CA ASN A 36 12.66 -8.29 -8.02
C ASN A 36 12.27 -7.20 -9.03
N ARG A 37 11.27 -6.35 -8.73
CA ARG A 37 10.71 -5.35 -9.64
C ARG A 37 10.19 -5.95 -10.96
N GLU A 38 9.72 -7.20 -10.91
CA GLU A 38 9.15 -7.87 -12.07
C GLU A 38 7.82 -7.21 -12.50
N ASN A 39 7.63 -7.08 -13.82
CA ASN A 39 6.50 -6.34 -14.42
C ASN A 39 5.21 -7.20 -14.48
N PHE A 40 4.75 -7.74 -13.34
CA PHE A 40 3.56 -8.60 -13.28
C PHE A 40 2.26 -7.88 -13.65
N PHE A 41 2.17 -6.58 -13.37
CA PHE A 41 0.93 -5.83 -13.58
C PHE A 41 0.69 -5.43 -15.03
N GLY A 42 1.66 -5.66 -15.91
CA GLY A 42 1.57 -5.32 -17.33
C GLY A 42 2.83 -4.64 -17.84
N ASN A 43 2.69 -3.96 -18.97
CA ASN A 43 3.79 -3.30 -19.66
C ASN A 43 3.36 -1.91 -20.15
N ILE A 44 4.34 -1.03 -20.36
CA ILE A 44 4.10 0.27 -20.99
C ILE A 44 4.21 0.10 -22.51
N THR A 45 3.19 0.54 -23.23
CA THR A 45 3.17 0.61 -24.69
C THR A 45 2.78 2.03 -25.08
N GLN A 46 3.64 2.73 -25.84
CA GLN A 46 3.42 4.12 -26.26
C GLN A 46 3.11 5.08 -25.09
N GLY A 47 3.84 4.93 -23.98
CA GLY A 47 3.66 5.76 -22.78
C GLY A 47 2.38 5.49 -22.00
N GLN A 48 1.63 4.44 -22.34
CA GLN A 48 0.41 4.04 -21.64
C GLN A 48 0.59 2.68 -20.97
N MET A 49 0.13 2.56 -19.72
CA MET A 49 0.13 1.30 -19.00
C MET A 49 -0.92 0.35 -19.60
N GLN A 50 -0.47 -0.78 -20.13
CA GLN A 50 -1.32 -1.87 -20.59
C GLN A 50 -1.38 -2.95 -19.51
N LEU A 51 -2.53 -3.08 -18.84
CA LEU A 51 -2.67 -4.00 -17.71
C LEU A 51 -2.76 -5.46 -18.17
N SER A 52 -1.95 -6.31 -17.52
CA SER A 52 -2.10 -7.76 -17.59
C SER A 52 -3.37 -8.21 -16.86
N ASN A 53 -3.71 -9.51 -16.92
CA ASN A 53 -4.79 -10.05 -16.10
C ASN A 53 -4.54 -9.86 -14.60
N ILE A 54 -3.30 -9.98 -14.14
CA ILE A 54 -2.91 -9.72 -12.74
C ILE A 54 -3.03 -8.22 -12.43
N GLY A 55 -2.64 -7.34 -13.37
CA GLY A 55 -2.80 -5.89 -13.23
C GLY A 55 -4.26 -5.46 -13.08
N LYS A 56 -5.17 -6.06 -13.85
CA LYS A 56 -6.62 -5.83 -13.73
C LYS A 56 -7.17 -6.27 -12.37
N ILE A 57 -6.71 -7.43 -11.86
CA ILE A 57 -7.05 -7.88 -10.52
C ILE A 57 -6.55 -6.88 -9.46
N ALA A 58 -5.30 -6.43 -9.55
CA ALA A 58 -4.77 -5.42 -8.65
C ALA A 58 -5.58 -4.11 -8.70
N GLN A 59 -5.98 -3.67 -9.90
CA GLN A 59 -6.83 -2.48 -10.09
C GLN A 59 -8.16 -2.63 -9.36
N GLN A 60 -8.83 -3.77 -9.55
CA GLN A 60 -10.10 -4.07 -8.90
C GLN A 60 -9.95 -4.04 -7.37
N PHE A 61 -8.92 -4.69 -6.82
CA PHE A 61 -8.69 -4.69 -5.38
C PHE A 61 -8.37 -3.32 -4.80
N TRP A 62 -7.64 -2.46 -5.53
CA TRP A 62 -7.45 -1.06 -5.11
C TRP A 62 -8.78 -0.34 -5.01
N GLN A 63 -9.63 -0.44 -6.03
CA GLN A 63 -10.95 0.19 -6.07
C GLN A 63 -11.90 -0.34 -4.99
N ASP A 64 -11.76 -1.62 -4.62
CA ASP A 64 -12.59 -2.28 -3.62
C ASP A 64 -12.12 -2.05 -2.18
N ILE A 65 -11.03 -1.30 -1.93
CA ILE A 65 -10.55 -1.01 -0.57
C ILE A 65 -11.67 -0.47 0.34
N PRO A 66 -12.48 0.53 -0.07
CA PRO A 66 -13.57 1.04 0.76
C PRO A 66 -14.67 0.00 1.02
N ILE A 67 -14.81 -1.00 0.15
CA ILE A 67 -15.81 -2.08 0.25
C ILE A 67 -15.33 -3.18 1.19
N HIS A 68 -14.06 -3.55 1.12
CA HIS A 68 -13.45 -4.59 1.96
C HIS A 68 -13.24 -4.14 3.40
N SER A 69 -13.13 -2.83 3.64
CA SER A 69 -12.95 -2.30 4.99
C SER A 69 -14.22 -2.49 5.82
N LYS A 70 -14.10 -3.23 6.93
CA LYS A 70 -15.17 -3.32 7.94
C LYS A 70 -15.48 -1.97 8.57
N LYS A 71 -14.50 -1.07 8.59
CA LYS A 71 -14.66 0.29 9.08
C LYS A 71 -15.03 1.21 7.92
N LYS A 72 -16.08 2.01 8.10
CA LYS A 72 -16.61 2.92 7.07
C LYS A 72 -15.78 4.21 6.89
N ASP A 73 -14.59 4.26 7.47
CA ASP A 73 -13.67 5.41 7.54
C ASP A 73 -12.43 5.25 6.64
N VAL A 74 -12.39 4.20 5.82
CA VAL A 74 -11.30 3.96 4.86
C VAL A 74 -11.73 4.41 3.46
N TYR A 75 -10.98 5.35 2.91
CA TYR A 75 -11.23 5.93 1.59
C TYR A 75 -10.00 5.79 0.70
N LEU A 76 -10.23 5.56 -0.58
CA LEU A 76 -9.20 5.62 -1.61
C LEU A 76 -9.24 6.98 -2.29
N ASP A 77 -8.22 7.80 -2.09
CA ASP A 77 -8.10 9.09 -2.80
C ASP A 77 -7.56 8.88 -4.22
N ARG A 78 -6.32 8.42 -4.33
CA ARG A 78 -5.66 8.16 -5.62
C ARG A 78 -4.80 6.91 -5.55
N TYR A 79 -4.66 6.24 -6.68
CA TYR A 79 -3.72 5.15 -6.87
C TYR A 79 -3.21 5.16 -8.32
N VAL A 80 -2.05 4.54 -8.52
CA VAL A 80 -1.47 4.30 -9.84
C VAL A 80 -0.92 2.88 -9.84
N ILE A 81 -1.20 2.14 -10.91
CA ILE A 81 -0.53 0.88 -11.21
C ILE A 81 0.47 1.17 -12.32
N SER A 82 1.74 0.89 -12.05
CA SER A 82 2.83 1.12 -12.99
C SER A 82 3.74 -0.10 -13.07
N CYS A 83 4.45 -0.21 -14.17
CA CYS A 83 5.59 -1.11 -14.33
C CYS A 83 6.85 -0.27 -14.62
N SER A 84 8.03 -0.87 -14.50
CA SER A 84 9.26 -0.18 -14.90
C SER A 84 9.29 -0.11 -16.42
N ASP A 85 9.52 1.08 -16.97
CA ASP A 85 9.78 1.26 -18.39
C ASP A 85 11.24 0.88 -18.64
N ASN A 86 11.48 -0.25 -19.28
CA ASN A 86 12.82 -0.82 -19.46
C ASN A 86 13.63 -0.13 -20.59
N TYR A 87 13.23 1.08 -20.98
CA TYR A 87 13.84 1.84 -22.09
C TYR A 87 14.67 3.05 -21.61
N LEU A 88 15.17 3.03 -20.36
CA LEU A 88 16.24 3.91 -19.89
C LEU A 88 17.57 3.14 -19.82
#